data_AF-A0A8B6EU58-F1
#
_entry.id   AF-A0A8B6EU58-F1
#
_cell.length_a   1.000
_cell.length_b   1.000
_cell.length_c   1.000
_cell.angle_alpha   90.00
_cell.angle_beta   90.00
_cell.angle_gamma   90.00
#
_symmetry.space_group_name_H-M   'P 1'
#
loop_
_entity.id
_entity.type
_entity.pdbx_description
1 polymer ?
#
loop_
_entity_poly.entity_id
_entity_poly.type
_entity_poly.pdbx_seq_one_letter_code
_entity_poly.pdbx_strand_id
1 'polypeptide(L)'
;EAEKADVYNDQEIIERGNWTGRLDFILSCIGYAVGLGNVWRFPYLCFRNGGGAFLIPYAIMLFIAGIPLFFFELSFGQFASQGPITVWAANPMFMGVGWAMVMISAMVSAYYNVIIMYAIYYMMVSFVNLDTKLPWAECDPEWATNLCRQEAYPNFASMTNDSEIKKEAFRLKDTMCLEKLLPNISEAAGAMPAYATIMDIPSNLLVHNTSSCDLDLKVPSDEYWTRFVLRLHESDGFDAIGGLSLKLTICLFLAWIIIFFCLMKGVKSSGKVVYFTATFPYLILIALLIRGLTLEGHEKGVEFYMTADWDKLKDPKVTHDINLRTH
;
A
#
# COMPACT_ATOMS: atom_id res chain seq x y z
N GLU A 1 65.19 5.75 23.34
CA GLU A 1 63.90 5.44 24.00
C GLU A 1 62.90 6.62 24.04
N ALA A 2 62.99 7.59 23.11
CA ALA A 2 62.10 8.75 23.07
C ALA A 2 61.46 8.96 21.69
N GLU A 3 61.20 7.89 20.94
CA GLU A 3 60.70 7.95 19.55
C GLU A 3 59.59 6.92 19.28
N LYS A 4 58.79 6.59 20.32
CA LYS A 4 57.68 5.63 20.20
C LYS A 4 56.34 6.11 20.79
N ALA A 5 56.23 7.39 21.15
CA ALA A 5 55.06 7.93 21.85
C ALA A 5 54.05 8.67 20.96
N ASP A 6 54.39 9.02 19.70
CA ASP A 6 53.58 9.97 18.92
C ASP A 6 52.79 9.36 17.74
N VAL A 7 52.62 8.03 17.69
CA VAL A 7 51.96 7.35 16.55
C VAL A 7 50.49 6.98 16.81
N TYR A 8 49.88 7.44 17.92
CA TYR A 8 48.54 6.98 18.32
C TYR A 8 47.55 8.09 18.74
N ASN A 9 47.68 9.32 18.23
CA ASN A 9 46.74 10.40 18.61
C ASN A 9 46.15 11.22 17.45
N ASP A 10 46.06 10.65 16.25
CA ASP A 10 45.28 11.21 15.13
C ASP A 10 44.14 10.26 14.72
N GLN A 11 43.45 9.65 15.69
CA GLN A 11 42.04 9.38 15.44
C GLN A 11 41.37 10.76 15.45
N GLU A 12 41.15 11.34 14.27
CA GLU A 12 40.14 12.39 14.10
C GLU A 12 38.93 11.96 14.92
N ILE A 13 38.70 12.64 16.05
CA ILE A 13 37.46 12.46 16.79
C ILE A 13 36.41 12.96 15.80
N ILE A 14 35.72 12.02 15.14
CA ILE A 14 34.64 12.33 14.22
C ILE A 14 33.58 13.01 15.06
N GLU A 15 33.64 14.34 15.13
CA GLU A 15 32.68 15.13 15.86
C GLU A 15 31.31 14.87 15.25
N ARG A 16 30.37 14.42 16.09
CA ARG A 16 29.01 14.12 15.67
C ARG A 16 28.44 15.33 14.95
N GLY A 17 28.02 15.14 13.70
CA GLY A 17 27.41 16.22 12.92
C GLY A 17 26.16 16.75 13.64
N ASN A 18 26.18 18.05 13.96
CA ASN A 18 25.00 18.74 14.48
C ASN A 18 24.05 19.13 13.34
N TRP A 19 22.76 19.23 13.67
CA TRP A 19 21.75 19.80 12.77
C TRP A 19 22.05 21.27 12.53
N THR A 20 21.86 21.73 11.30
CA THR A 20 22.08 23.14 10.93
C THR A 20 21.00 24.06 11.47
N GLY A 21 19.77 23.58 11.65
CA GLY A 21 18.67 24.31 12.26
C GLY A 21 17.63 23.42 12.95
N ARG A 22 16.80 24.03 13.80
CA ARG A 22 15.69 23.35 14.50
C ARG A 22 14.63 22.81 13.53
N LEU A 23 14.39 23.53 12.43
CA LEU A 23 13.44 23.11 11.40
C LEU A 23 13.90 21.85 10.66
N ASP A 24 15.21 21.70 10.41
CA ASP A 24 15.77 20.50 9.79
C ASP A 24 15.46 19.25 10.63
N PHE A 25 15.61 19.38 11.95
CA PHE A 25 15.30 18.31 12.90
C PHE A 25 13.80 17.99 12.92
N ILE A 26 12.94 19.01 13.10
CA ILE A 26 11.48 18.83 13.16
C ILE A 26 10.94 18.22 11.86
N LEU A 27 11.37 18.73 10.71
CA LEU A 27 10.96 18.21 9.40
C LEU A 27 11.47 16.78 9.17
N SER A 28 12.65 16.43 9.70
CA SER A 28 13.16 15.05 9.66
C SER A 28 12.31 14.12 10.51
N CYS A 29 11.89 14.55 11.70
CA CYS A 29 10.94 13.79 12.52
C CYS A 29 9.58 13.63 11.83
N ILE A 30 9.04 14.69 11.22
CA ILE A 30 7.77 14.63 10.47
C ILE A 30 7.90 13.70 9.26
N GLY A 31 9.00 13.82 8.49
CA GLY A 31 9.26 12.97 7.33
C GLY A 31 9.43 11.50 7.69
N TYR A 32 9.98 11.20 8.88
CA TYR A 32 10.03 9.84 9.41
C TYR A 32 8.66 9.33 9.88
N ALA A 33 7.88 10.17 10.58
CA ALA A 33 6.56 9.81 11.08
C ALA A 33 5.52 9.63 9.96
N VAL A 34 5.68 10.33 8.84
CA VAL A 34 4.76 10.29 7.70
C VAL A 34 5.29 9.38 6.60
N GLY A 35 4.87 8.12 6.65
CA GLY A 35 5.19 7.12 5.63
C GLY A 35 4.01 6.78 4.71
N LEU A 36 4.27 5.93 3.71
CA LEU A 36 3.24 5.40 2.80
C LEU A 36 2.06 4.82 3.57
N GLY A 37 2.30 4.12 4.68
CA GLY A 37 1.22 3.54 5.50
C GLY A 37 0.14 4.56 5.88
N ASN A 38 0.47 5.84 6.11
CA ASN A 38 -0.51 6.87 6.48
C ASN A 38 -1.44 7.24 5.33
N VAL A 39 -1.00 7.06 4.07
CA VAL A 39 -1.77 7.44 2.88
C VAL A 39 -2.86 6.41 2.54
N TRP A 40 -2.59 5.11 2.69
CA TRP A 40 -3.52 4.05 2.25
C TRP A 40 -3.98 3.12 3.37
N ARG A 41 -3.07 2.69 4.25
CA ARG A 41 -3.41 1.72 5.32
C ARG A 41 -4.28 2.36 6.40
N PHE A 42 -4.07 3.64 6.74
CA PHE A 42 -4.91 4.30 7.75
C PHE A 42 -6.36 4.46 7.29
N PRO A 43 -6.64 5.02 6.09
CA PRO A 43 -8.00 5.06 5.56
C PRO A 43 -8.63 3.67 5.45
N TYR A 44 -7.87 2.67 4.98
CA TYR A 44 -8.35 1.29 4.87
C TYR A 44 -8.76 0.68 6.22
N LEU A 45 -7.95 0.84 7.26
CA LEU A 45 -8.26 0.32 8.60
C LEU A 45 -9.45 1.07 9.23
N CYS A 46 -9.46 2.40 9.12
CA CYS A 46 -10.57 3.22 9.58
C CYS A 46 -11.89 2.74 8.96
N PHE A 47 -11.89 2.57 7.64
CA PHE A 47 -13.03 2.04 6.89
C PHE A 47 -13.47 0.64 7.38
N ARG A 48 -12.53 -0.32 7.49
CA ARG A 48 -12.85 -1.70 7.88
C ARG A 48 -13.40 -1.79 9.32
N ASN A 49 -12.92 -0.92 10.20
CA ASN A 49 -13.10 -1.02 11.65
C ASN A 49 -14.12 -0.01 12.23
N GLY A 50 -15.10 0.41 11.43
CA GLY A 50 -16.23 1.21 11.91
C GLY A 50 -16.22 2.68 11.47
N GLY A 51 -15.44 3.02 10.46
CA GLY A 51 -15.39 4.35 9.84
C GLY A 51 -15.03 5.42 10.86
N GLY A 52 -15.84 6.47 10.92
CA GLY A 52 -15.64 7.60 11.85
C GLY A 52 -15.53 7.18 13.33
N ALA A 53 -16.15 6.06 13.73
CA ALA A 53 -16.10 5.58 15.11
C ALA A 53 -14.68 5.15 15.54
N PHE A 54 -13.86 4.66 14.60
CA PHE A 54 -12.47 4.23 14.83
C PHE A 54 -11.56 5.39 15.26
N LEU A 55 -11.87 6.63 14.84
CA LEU A 55 -11.03 7.80 15.10
C LEU A 55 -10.95 8.17 16.58
N ILE A 56 -12.00 7.90 17.35
CA ILE A 56 -12.07 8.23 18.78
C ILE A 56 -11.08 7.39 19.60
N PRO A 57 -11.15 6.04 19.60
CA PRO A 57 -10.19 5.23 20.35
C PRO A 57 -8.77 5.35 19.77
N TYR A 58 -8.62 5.58 18.46
CA TYR A 58 -7.32 5.92 17.87
C TYR A 58 -6.71 7.18 18.47
N ALA A 59 -7.48 8.28 18.58
CA ALA A 59 -7.01 9.51 19.21
C ALA A 59 -6.66 9.29 20.69
N ILE A 60 -7.48 8.55 21.44
CA ILE A 60 -7.22 8.23 22.85
C ILE A 60 -5.89 7.48 23.00
N MET A 61 -5.69 6.41 22.23
CA MET A 61 -4.44 5.62 22.28
C MET A 61 -3.22 6.43 21.80
N LEU A 62 -3.41 7.34 20.84
CA LEU A 62 -2.35 8.25 20.40
C LEU A 62 -1.89 9.17 21.55
N PHE A 63 -2.82 9.74 22.32
CA PHE A 63 -2.47 10.60 23.46
C PHE A 63 -1.92 9.84 24.66
N ILE A 64 -2.44 8.64 24.95
CA ILE A 64 -2.05 7.85 26.14
C ILE A 64 -0.74 7.09 25.91
N ALA A 65 -0.52 6.54 24.71
CA ALA A 65 0.61 5.66 24.44
C ALA A 65 1.55 6.22 23.37
N GLY A 66 1.02 6.69 22.23
CA GLY A 66 1.83 7.12 21.09
C GLY A 66 2.73 8.33 21.41
N ILE A 67 2.14 9.44 21.84
CA ILE A 67 2.87 10.69 22.13
C ILE A 67 3.87 10.50 23.29
N PRO A 68 3.52 9.86 24.42
CA PRO A 68 4.49 9.63 25.50
C PRO A 68 5.67 8.76 25.08
N LEU A 69 5.45 7.69 24.31
CA LEU A 69 6.53 6.83 23.84
C LEU A 69 7.45 7.55 22.85
N PHE A 70 6.88 8.31 21.91
CA PHE A 70 7.64 9.12 20.98
C PHE A 70 8.50 10.16 21.71
N PHE A 71 7.92 10.86 22.70
CA PHE A 71 8.65 11.83 23.51
C PHE A 71 9.74 11.19 24.36
N PHE A 72 9.48 10.01 24.92
CA PHE A 72 10.46 9.23 25.68
C PHE A 72 11.66 8.86 24.80
N GLU A 73 11.43 8.32 23.60
CA GLU A 73 12.50 7.92 22.68
C GLU A 73 13.34 9.12 22.23
N LEU A 74 12.70 10.25 21.87
CA LEU A 74 13.41 11.47 21.50
C LEU A 74 14.23 12.03 22.66
N SER A 75 13.66 12.11 23.86
CA SER A 75 14.33 12.65 25.04
C SER A 75 15.52 11.77 25.45
N PHE A 76 15.33 10.45 25.41
CA PHE A 76 16.37 9.48 25.71
C PHE A 76 17.51 9.53 24.69
N GLY A 77 17.19 9.60 23.39
CA GLY A 77 18.17 9.73 22.31
C GLY A 77 18.94 11.06 22.35
N GLN A 78 18.28 12.17 22.72
CA GLN A 78 18.94 13.45 22.92
C GLN A 78 19.87 13.44 24.14
N PHE A 79 19.39 12.92 25.27
CA PHE A 79 20.17 12.83 26.51
C PHE A 79 21.41 11.93 26.35
N ALA A 80 21.24 10.72 25.83
CA ALA A 80 22.33 9.79 25.67
C ALA A 80 23.28 10.19 24.52
N SER A 81 22.75 10.83 23.48
CA SER A 81 23.52 11.27 22.30
C SER A 81 24.37 10.17 21.65
N GLN A 82 23.92 8.92 21.77
CA GLN A 82 24.57 7.70 21.32
C GLN A 82 23.72 6.97 20.29
N GLY A 83 24.33 6.00 19.60
CA GLY A 83 23.63 5.13 18.67
C GLY A 83 22.78 4.08 19.38
N PRO A 84 21.90 3.38 18.66
CA PRO A 84 20.96 2.42 19.23
C PRO A 84 21.64 1.22 19.92
N ILE A 85 22.87 0.86 19.55
CA ILE A 85 23.63 -0.21 20.24
C ILE A 85 24.33 0.34 21.49
N THR A 86 25.00 1.47 21.37
CA THR A 86 25.83 2.03 22.44
C THR A 86 25.02 2.61 23.59
N VAL A 87 23.80 3.11 23.32
CA VAL A 87 22.91 3.66 24.35
C VAL A 87 22.55 2.63 25.44
N TRP A 88 22.46 1.34 25.09
CA TRP A 88 22.15 0.27 26.04
C TRP A 88 23.36 -0.17 26.88
N ALA A 89 24.53 0.43 26.69
CA ALA A 89 25.64 0.30 27.65
C ALA A 89 25.24 0.79 29.06
N ALA A 90 24.18 1.61 29.16
CA ALA A 90 23.59 2.02 30.43
C ALA A 90 23.02 0.84 31.25
N ASN A 91 22.51 -0.21 30.60
CA ASN A 91 22.08 -1.44 31.27
C ASN A 91 22.38 -2.67 30.39
N PRO A 92 23.42 -3.46 30.73
CA PRO A 92 23.83 -4.64 29.95
C PRO A 92 22.73 -5.68 29.70
N MET A 93 21.70 -5.76 30.55
CA MET A 93 20.56 -6.66 30.35
C MET A 93 19.79 -6.36 29.06
N PHE A 94 19.75 -5.09 28.63
CA PHE A 94 19.00 -4.64 27.47
C PHE A 94 19.88 -4.44 26.22
N MET A 95 21.14 -4.86 26.25
CA MET A 95 22.06 -4.71 25.10
C MET A 95 21.54 -5.40 23.83
N GLY A 96 20.76 -6.48 23.98
CA GLY A 96 20.10 -7.17 22.86
C GLY A 96 19.06 -6.31 22.13
N VAL A 97 18.46 -5.32 22.81
CA VAL A 97 17.47 -4.41 22.21
C VAL A 97 18.13 -3.58 21.10
N GLY A 98 19.34 -3.06 21.32
CA GLY A 98 20.06 -2.27 20.33
C GLY A 98 20.37 -3.05 19.04
N TRP A 99 20.81 -4.30 19.17
CA TRP A 99 21.04 -5.18 18.01
C TRP A 99 19.74 -5.53 17.29
N ALA A 100 18.65 -5.79 18.03
CA ALA A 100 17.34 -6.02 17.45
C ALA A 100 16.84 -4.81 16.63
N MET A 101 17.03 -3.59 17.14
CA MET A 101 16.68 -2.35 16.42
C MET A 101 17.43 -2.21 15.09
N VAL A 102 18.74 -2.52 15.07
CA VAL A 102 19.55 -2.49 13.84
C VAL A 102 19.11 -3.56 12.85
N MET A 103 18.84 -4.79 13.32
CA MET A 103 18.35 -5.88 12.46
C MET A 103 16.99 -5.57 11.84
N ILE A 104 16.04 -5.07 12.63
CA ILE A 104 14.72 -4.64 12.14
C ILE A 104 14.89 -3.50 11.14
N SER A 105 15.73 -2.51 11.44
CA SER A 105 15.99 -1.39 10.52
C SER A 105 16.59 -1.85 9.18
N ALA A 106 17.47 -2.85 9.19
CA ALA A 106 18.03 -3.44 7.98
C ALA A 106 16.96 -4.17 7.14
N MET A 107 16.11 -4.97 7.79
CA MET A 107 14.99 -5.65 7.12
C MET A 107 13.99 -4.64 6.53
N VAL A 108 13.66 -3.61 7.31
CA VAL A 108 12.75 -2.53 6.91
C VAL A 108 13.30 -1.75 5.72
N SER A 109 14.59 -1.41 5.77
CA SER A 109 15.29 -0.76 4.67
C SER A 109 15.24 -1.61 3.39
N ALA A 110 15.49 -2.92 3.48
CA ALA A 110 15.50 -3.80 2.32
C ALA A 110 14.13 -3.82 1.60
N TYR A 111 13.01 -3.99 2.32
CA TYR A 111 11.70 -4.06 1.65
C TYR A 111 11.20 -2.69 1.20
N TYR A 112 11.45 -1.60 1.95
CA TYR A 112 11.00 -0.27 1.51
C TYR A 112 11.74 0.20 0.26
N ASN A 113 13.00 -0.21 0.08
CA ASN A 113 13.72 0.02 -1.18
C ASN A 113 13.02 -0.62 -2.37
N VAL A 114 12.44 -1.81 -2.20
CA VAL A 114 11.62 -2.46 -3.24
C VAL A 114 10.35 -1.65 -3.52
N ILE A 115 9.71 -1.06 -2.50
CA ILE A 115 8.55 -0.20 -2.72
C ILE A 115 8.93 1.08 -3.49
N ILE A 116 10.05 1.70 -3.13
CA ILE A 116 10.59 2.88 -3.83
C ILE A 116 10.90 2.52 -5.29
N MET A 117 11.46 1.34 -5.54
CA MET A 117 11.69 0.84 -6.90
C MET A 117 10.39 0.80 -7.71
N TYR A 118 9.28 0.27 -7.16
CA TYR A 118 8.00 0.29 -7.89
C TYR A 118 7.53 1.72 -8.18
N ALA A 119 7.66 2.63 -7.21
CA ALA A 119 7.29 4.03 -7.41
C ALA A 119 8.14 4.69 -8.53
N ILE A 120 9.45 4.46 -8.54
CA ILE A 120 10.36 4.94 -9.60
C ILE A 120 9.97 4.35 -10.95
N TYR A 121 9.68 3.05 -11.02
CA TYR A 121 9.24 2.39 -12.24
C TYR A 121 7.96 3.02 -12.80
N TYR A 122 6.91 3.12 -11.99
CA TYR A 122 5.65 3.74 -12.40
C TYR A 122 5.82 5.21 -12.79
N MET A 123 6.65 5.95 -12.06
CA MET A 123 6.98 7.34 -12.40
C MET A 123 7.66 7.46 -13.77
N MET A 124 8.64 6.61 -14.08
CA MET A 124 9.28 6.60 -15.40
C MET A 124 8.30 6.22 -16.51
N VAL A 125 7.47 5.20 -16.30
CA VAL A 125 6.46 4.78 -17.27
C VAL A 125 5.45 5.90 -17.53
N SER A 126 5.02 6.61 -16.49
CA SER A 126 4.13 7.77 -16.62
C SER A 126 4.78 8.94 -17.36
N PHE A 127 6.07 9.22 -17.16
CA PHE A 127 6.75 10.30 -17.89
C PHE A 127 7.00 9.96 -19.36
N VAL A 128 7.29 8.70 -19.68
CA VAL A 128 7.47 8.25 -21.08
C VAL A 128 6.13 8.27 -21.83
N ASN A 129 5.02 8.00 -21.13
CA ASN A 129 3.67 7.97 -21.71
C ASN A 129 2.86 9.21 -21.35
N LEU A 130 3.47 10.40 -21.35
CA LEU A 130 2.77 11.64 -21.01
C LEU A 130 1.80 12.08 -22.12
N ASP A 131 2.21 11.93 -23.38
CA ASP A 131 1.42 12.30 -24.57
C ASP A 131 0.55 11.15 -25.10
N THR A 132 0.80 9.93 -24.60
CA THR A 132 0.08 8.71 -24.98
C THR A 132 -0.81 8.23 -23.83
N LYS A 133 -1.61 7.20 -24.08
CA LYS A 133 -2.41 6.56 -23.03
C LYS A 133 -1.49 5.78 -22.08
N LEU A 134 -1.83 5.79 -20.79
CA LEU A 134 -1.12 5.01 -19.78
C LEU A 134 -1.32 3.50 -20.04
N PRO A 135 -0.28 2.65 -19.88
CA PRO A 135 -0.37 1.22 -20.18
C PRO A 135 -1.43 0.47 -19.37
N TRP A 136 -1.71 0.89 -18.14
CA TRP A 136 -2.71 0.26 -17.26
C TRP A 136 -4.12 0.87 -17.38
N ALA A 137 -4.36 1.73 -18.37
CA ALA A 137 -5.68 2.31 -18.61
C ALA A 137 -6.60 1.37 -19.41
N GLU A 138 -6.04 0.51 -20.25
CA GLU A 138 -6.75 -0.39 -21.16
C GLU A 138 -6.17 -1.80 -21.06
N CYS A 139 -6.95 -2.82 -21.44
CA CYS A 139 -6.46 -4.20 -21.50
C CYS A 139 -5.61 -4.40 -22.75
N ASP A 140 -4.28 -4.46 -22.60
CA ASP A 140 -3.37 -4.70 -23.72
C ASP A 140 -3.11 -6.21 -23.91
N PRO A 141 -3.25 -6.76 -25.13
CA PRO A 141 -2.98 -8.18 -25.41
C PRO A 141 -1.58 -8.68 -25.04
N GLU A 142 -0.57 -7.80 -24.87
CA GLU A 142 0.80 -8.20 -24.51
C GLU A 142 0.85 -8.86 -23.12
N TRP A 143 0.01 -8.40 -22.18
CA TRP A 143 0.03 -8.86 -20.79
C TRP A 143 -1.33 -9.25 -20.23
N ALA A 144 -2.43 -8.73 -20.81
CA ALA A 144 -3.78 -8.96 -20.33
C ALA A 144 -4.31 -10.33 -20.75
N THR A 145 -5.14 -10.93 -19.90
CA THR A 145 -5.91 -12.14 -20.20
C THR A 145 -7.29 -11.79 -20.74
N ASN A 146 -8.01 -12.83 -21.18
CA ASN A 146 -9.43 -12.74 -21.55
C ASN A 146 -10.34 -12.36 -20.36
N LEU A 147 -9.83 -12.35 -19.12
CA LEU A 147 -10.56 -11.94 -17.92
C LEU A 147 -10.38 -10.45 -17.60
N CYS A 148 -9.54 -9.75 -18.37
CA CYS A 148 -9.36 -8.32 -18.20
C CYS A 148 -10.60 -7.57 -18.69
N ARG A 149 -11.20 -6.76 -17.80
CA ARG A 149 -12.37 -5.93 -18.10
C ARG A 149 -12.10 -4.47 -17.76
N GLN A 150 -12.26 -3.60 -18.75
CA GLN A 150 -12.15 -2.14 -18.59
C GLN A 150 -13.46 -1.48 -18.15
N GLU A 151 -14.61 -2.08 -18.50
CA GLU A 151 -15.93 -1.53 -18.20
C GLU A 151 -16.33 -1.74 -16.72
N ALA A 152 -17.01 -0.75 -16.13
CA ALA A 152 -17.54 -0.86 -14.77
C ALA A 152 -18.58 -1.99 -14.65
N TYR A 153 -18.71 -2.58 -13.47
CA TYR A 153 -19.72 -3.60 -13.23
C TYR A 153 -21.14 -3.02 -13.43
N PRO A 154 -22.00 -3.67 -14.23
CA PRO A 154 -23.32 -3.14 -14.54
C PRO A 154 -24.19 -3.11 -13.29
N ASN A 155 -24.89 -1.99 -13.06
CA ASN A 155 -25.91 -1.92 -12.02
C ASN A 155 -27.22 -2.51 -12.53
N PHE A 156 -27.36 -3.84 -12.40
CA PHE A 156 -28.54 -4.58 -12.86
C PHE A 156 -29.86 -4.06 -12.28
N ALA A 157 -29.86 -3.46 -11.09
CA ALA A 157 -31.08 -2.91 -10.47
C ALA A 157 -31.60 -1.64 -11.18
N SER A 158 -30.72 -0.95 -11.91
CA SER A 158 -31.08 0.26 -12.67
C SER A 158 -31.48 -0.02 -14.13
N MET A 159 -31.31 -1.26 -14.59
CA MET A 159 -31.60 -1.66 -15.95
C MET A 159 -33.04 -2.15 -16.06
N THR A 160 -33.77 -1.72 -17.09
CA THR A 160 -35.17 -2.11 -17.33
C THR A 160 -35.35 -3.04 -18.53
N ASN A 161 -34.34 -3.15 -19.41
CA ASN A 161 -34.39 -3.98 -20.61
C ASN A 161 -33.79 -5.38 -20.34
N ASP A 162 -34.64 -6.40 -20.33
CA ASP A 162 -34.25 -7.80 -20.06
C ASP A 162 -33.16 -8.32 -21.01
N SER A 163 -33.23 -7.94 -22.29
CA SER A 163 -32.27 -8.38 -23.30
C SER A 163 -30.85 -7.85 -23.04
N GLU A 164 -30.74 -6.61 -22.58
CA GLU A 164 -29.46 -5.99 -22.21
C GLU A 164 -28.91 -6.58 -20.91
N ILE A 165 -29.79 -6.84 -19.92
CA ILE A 165 -29.41 -7.50 -18.67
C ILE A 165 -28.82 -8.88 -18.97
N LYS A 166 -29.50 -9.68 -19.80
CA LYS A 166 -28.99 -11.00 -20.20
C LYS A 166 -27.63 -10.89 -20.87
N LYS A 167 -27.49 -9.97 -21.85
CA LYS A 167 -26.23 -9.77 -22.57
C LYS A 167 -25.07 -9.43 -21.63
N GLU A 168 -25.27 -8.49 -20.70
CA GLU A 168 -24.23 -8.09 -19.75
C GLU A 168 -23.95 -9.18 -18.70
N ALA A 169 -24.98 -9.87 -18.22
CA ALA A 169 -24.81 -10.98 -17.29
C ALA A 169 -24.02 -12.14 -17.93
N PHE A 170 -24.27 -12.51 -19.19
CA PHE A 170 -23.47 -13.53 -19.87
C PHE A 170 -21.99 -13.17 -20.00
N ARG A 171 -21.65 -11.88 -20.19
CA ARG A 171 -20.26 -11.41 -20.22
C ARG A 171 -19.52 -11.54 -18.89
N LEU A 172 -20.24 -11.77 -17.79
CA LEU A 172 -19.68 -11.95 -16.45
C LEU A 172 -19.54 -13.43 -16.06
N LYS A 173 -20.07 -14.35 -16.86
CA LYS A 173 -20.20 -15.76 -16.49
C LYS A 173 -19.34 -16.66 -17.37
N ASP A 174 -18.84 -17.74 -16.78
CA ASP A 174 -18.22 -18.82 -17.54
C ASP A 174 -19.32 -19.65 -18.22
N THR A 175 -19.31 -19.66 -19.56
CA THR A 175 -20.28 -20.40 -20.36
C THR A 175 -20.19 -21.92 -20.14
N MET A 176 -18.99 -22.47 -19.93
CA MET A 176 -18.82 -23.90 -19.66
C MET A 176 -19.36 -24.28 -18.28
N CYS A 177 -19.22 -23.40 -17.28
CA CYS A 177 -19.82 -23.59 -15.96
C CYS A 177 -21.35 -23.52 -16.04
N LEU A 178 -21.89 -22.54 -16.76
CA LEU A 178 -23.34 -22.37 -16.93
C LEU A 178 -23.98 -23.57 -17.64
N GLU A 179 -23.35 -24.10 -18.68
CA GLU A 179 -23.84 -25.30 -19.38
C GLU A 179 -23.92 -26.51 -18.43
N LYS A 180 -22.94 -26.68 -17.54
CA LYS A 180 -22.97 -27.75 -16.52
C LYS A 180 -24.02 -27.52 -15.43
N LEU A 181 -24.34 -26.26 -15.13
CA LEU A 181 -25.30 -25.88 -14.09
C LEU A 181 -26.76 -25.84 -14.59
N LEU A 182 -26.95 -25.76 -15.92
CA LEU A 182 -28.26 -25.68 -16.59
C LEU A 182 -29.29 -26.74 -16.12
N PRO A 183 -28.97 -28.06 -16.00
CA PRO A 183 -29.96 -29.04 -15.55
C PRO A 183 -30.48 -28.75 -14.15
N ASN A 184 -29.58 -28.43 -13.20
CA ASN A 184 -29.95 -28.11 -11.81
C ASN A 184 -30.81 -26.85 -11.74
N ILE A 185 -30.51 -25.84 -12.57
CA ILE A 185 -31.29 -24.60 -12.63
C ILE A 185 -32.69 -24.86 -13.17
N SER A 186 -32.81 -25.65 -14.24
CA SER A 186 -34.12 -25.96 -14.83
C SER A 186 -35.03 -26.72 -13.87
N GLU A 187 -34.47 -27.63 -13.07
CA GLU A 187 -35.18 -28.35 -12.01
C GLU A 187 -35.58 -27.42 -10.87
N ALA A 188 -34.64 -26.61 -10.36
CA ALA A 188 -34.89 -25.67 -9.26
C ALA A 188 -35.89 -24.56 -9.63
N ALA A 189 -35.94 -24.14 -10.89
CA ALA A 189 -36.87 -23.14 -11.39
C ALA A 189 -38.27 -23.69 -11.69
N GLY A 190 -38.45 -25.03 -11.71
CA GLY A 190 -39.71 -25.65 -12.11
C GLY A 190 -40.14 -25.32 -13.55
N ALA A 191 -39.17 -25.04 -14.43
CA ALA A 191 -39.43 -24.62 -15.81
C ALA A 191 -39.99 -25.79 -16.63
N MET A 192 -41.14 -25.60 -17.27
CA MET A 192 -41.77 -26.61 -18.13
C MET A 192 -42.13 -25.98 -19.50
N PRO A 193 -41.40 -26.29 -20.59
CA PRO A 193 -40.26 -27.21 -20.68
C PRO A 193 -39.00 -26.69 -19.97
N ALA A 194 -38.10 -27.62 -19.61
CA ALA A 194 -36.77 -27.28 -19.09
C ALA A 194 -36.01 -26.40 -20.09
N TYR A 195 -35.20 -25.47 -19.59
CA TYR A 195 -34.35 -24.62 -20.42
C TYR A 195 -33.43 -25.47 -21.30
N ALA A 196 -33.55 -25.34 -22.63
CA ALA A 196 -32.80 -26.17 -23.57
C ALA A 196 -31.38 -25.64 -23.78
N THR A 197 -31.21 -24.33 -23.70
CA THR A 197 -29.93 -23.64 -23.85
C THR A 197 -29.72 -22.63 -22.73
N ILE A 198 -28.48 -22.21 -22.52
CA ILE A 198 -28.17 -21.14 -21.57
C ILE A 198 -28.90 -19.83 -21.90
N MET A 199 -29.22 -19.56 -23.17
CA MET A 199 -29.93 -18.34 -23.59
C MET A 199 -31.39 -18.29 -23.11
N ASP A 200 -31.99 -19.43 -22.79
CA ASP A 200 -33.37 -19.53 -22.32
C ASP A 200 -33.52 -19.14 -20.83
N ILE A 201 -32.40 -19.03 -20.10
CA ILE A 201 -32.39 -18.64 -18.68
C ILE A 201 -32.94 -17.21 -18.55
N PRO A 202 -33.91 -16.95 -17.65
CA PRO A 202 -34.40 -15.60 -17.39
C PRO A 202 -33.34 -14.76 -16.64
N SER A 203 -33.34 -13.45 -16.89
CA SER A 203 -32.28 -12.54 -16.42
C SER A 203 -32.10 -12.53 -14.90
N ASN A 204 -33.20 -12.55 -14.15
CA ASN A 204 -33.20 -12.57 -12.68
C ASN A 204 -32.45 -13.80 -12.12
N LEU A 205 -32.66 -14.97 -12.73
CA LEU A 205 -32.04 -16.21 -12.32
C LEU A 205 -30.57 -16.25 -12.71
N LEU A 206 -30.25 -15.72 -13.89
CA LEU A 206 -28.86 -15.59 -14.37
C LEU A 206 -28.03 -14.68 -13.44
N VAL A 207 -28.60 -13.57 -12.96
CA VAL A 207 -27.86 -12.64 -12.07
C VAL A 207 -27.69 -13.21 -10.66
N HIS A 208 -28.76 -13.72 -10.04
CA HIS A 208 -28.73 -14.05 -8.60
C HIS A 208 -28.41 -15.51 -8.28
N ASN A 209 -28.82 -16.45 -9.13
CA ASN A 209 -28.77 -17.89 -8.81
C ASN A 209 -27.59 -18.62 -9.46
N THR A 210 -26.77 -17.91 -10.25
CA THR A 210 -25.60 -18.49 -10.92
C THR A 210 -24.28 -17.86 -10.48
N SER A 211 -24.24 -17.28 -9.28
CA SER A 211 -23.02 -16.63 -8.75
C SER A 211 -21.82 -17.57 -8.65
N SER A 212 -22.05 -18.88 -8.54
CA SER A 212 -21.01 -19.91 -8.60
C SER A 212 -20.26 -19.99 -9.93
N CYS A 213 -20.83 -19.44 -11.00
CA CYS A 213 -20.24 -19.39 -12.35
C CYS A 213 -19.74 -17.99 -12.72
N ASP A 214 -19.65 -17.06 -11.76
CA ASP A 214 -19.02 -15.76 -12.01
C ASP A 214 -17.54 -15.91 -12.35
N LEU A 215 -17.13 -15.25 -13.43
CA LEU A 215 -15.72 -15.09 -13.77
C LEU A 215 -15.08 -14.12 -12.78
N ASP A 216 -13.87 -14.47 -12.31
CA ASP A 216 -13.05 -13.57 -11.52
C ASP A 216 -12.39 -12.52 -12.43
N LEU A 217 -13.20 -11.56 -12.89
CA LEU A 217 -12.78 -10.50 -13.79
C LEU A 217 -11.82 -9.54 -13.08
N LYS A 218 -10.75 -9.20 -13.78
CA LYS A 218 -9.71 -8.30 -13.25
C LYS A 218 -9.71 -6.98 -14.00
N VAL A 219 -9.42 -5.91 -13.26
CA VAL A 219 -9.26 -4.57 -13.85
C VAL A 219 -7.88 -4.47 -14.53
N PRO A 220 -7.72 -3.62 -15.58
CA PRO A 220 -6.47 -3.54 -16.34
C PRO A 220 -5.26 -3.20 -15.46
N SER A 221 -5.45 -2.35 -14.45
CA SER A 221 -4.38 -1.99 -13.51
C SER A 221 -3.91 -3.12 -12.61
N ASP A 222 -4.80 -4.03 -12.24
CA ASP A 222 -4.47 -5.19 -11.41
C ASP A 222 -3.72 -6.25 -12.23
N GLU A 223 -4.18 -6.54 -13.45
CA GLU A 223 -3.45 -7.44 -14.35
C GLU A 223 -2.10 -6.87 -14.79
N TYR A 224 -2.03 -5.57 -15.08
CA TYR A 224 -0.75 -4.91 -15.38
C TYR A 224 0.23 -5.07 -14.22
N TRP A 225 -0.21 -4.82 -12.99
CA TRP A 225 0.62 -4.99 -11.81
C TRP A 225 1.06 -6.44 -11.60
N THR A 226 0.13 -7.39 -11.61
CA THR A 226 0.41 -8.79 -11.27
C THR A 226 1.12 -9.55 -12.39
N ARG A 227 0.75 -9.35 -13.66
CA ARG A 227 1.29 -10.11 -14.79
C ARG A 227 2.47 -9.42 -15.46
N PHE A 228 2.42 -8.10 -15.67
CA PHE A 228 3.48 -7.40 -16.41
C PHE A 228 4.61 -6.93 -15.49
N VAL A 229 4.27 -6.24 -14.40
CA VAL A 229 5.26 -5.65 -13.49
C VAL A 229 5.86 -6.73 -12.59
N LEU A 230 5.04 -7.43 -11.82
CA LEU A 230 5.48 -8.46 -10.88
C LEU A 230 5.82 -9.79 -11.55
N ARG A 231 5.21 -10.10 -12.70
CA ARG A 231 5.33 -11.40 -13.38
C ARG A 231 5.00 -12.59 -12.48
N LEU A 232 3.98 -12.44 -11.63
CA LEU A 232 3.59 -13.45 -10.66
C LEU A 232 3.15 -14.77 -11.32
N HIS A 233 2.64 -14.69 -12.56
CA HIS A 233 2.25 -15.85 -13.36
C HIS A 233 3.42 -16.75 -13.78
N GLU A 234 4.67 -16.29 -13.67
CA GLU A 234 5.88 -17.09 -13.95
C GLU A 234 6.39 -17.86 -12.71
N SER A 235 5.82 -17.60 -11.52
CA SER A 235 6.25 -18.21 -10.26
C SER A 235 5.15 -19.08 -9.64
N ASP A 236 5.46 -20.34 -9.37
CA ASP A 236 4.57 -21.29 -8.70
C ASP A 236 4.75 -21.27 -7.17
N GLY A 237 4.71 -20.06 -6.58
CA GLY A 237 4.81 -19.84 -5.14
C GLY A 237 6.24 -19.65 -4.61
N PHE A 238 6.42 -19.82 -3.29
CA PHE A 238 7.69 -19.50 -2.61
C PHE A 238 8.85 -20.42 -2.99
N ASP A 239 8.56 -21.66 -3.39
CA ASP A 239 9.58 -22.66 -3.71
C ASP A 239 10.16 -22.50 -5.13
N ALA A 240 9.44 -21.79 -6.01
CA ALA A 240 9.80 -21.52 -7.39
C ALA A 240 9.73 -20.02 -7.68
N ILE A 241 10.66 -19.28 -7.08
CA ILE A 241 10.86 -17.85 -7.35
C ILE A 241 11.32 -17.75 -8.81
N GLY A 242 10.45 -17.25 -9.69
CA GLY A 242 10.66 -17.18 -11.13
C GLY A 242 11.84 -16.29 -11.56
N GLY A 243 11.81 -15.81 -12.80
CA GLY A 243 12.91 -15.00 -13.36
C GLY A 243 13.05 -13.61 -12.69
N LEU A 244 14.28 -13.10 -12.64
CA LEU A 244 14.53 -11.71 -12.25
C LEU A 244 14.14 -10.75 -13.39
N SER A 245 13.19 -9.85 -13.13
CA SER A 245 12.82 -8.80 -14.09
C SER A 245 13.91 -7.73 -14.17
N LEU A 246 14.64 -7.69 -15.29
CA LEU A 246 15.71 -6.71 -15.52
C LEU A 246 15.25 -5.25 -15.36
N LYS A 247 14.00 -4.95 -15.77
CA LYS A 247 13.39 -3.61 -15.65
C LYS A 247 13.33 -3.18 -14.18
N LEU A 248 12.89 -4.09 -13.30
CA LEU A 248 12.80 -3.84 -11.86
C LEU A 248 14.19 -3.77 -11.22
N THR A 249 15.11 -4.66 -11.61
CA THR A 249 16.50 -4.66 -11.09
C THR A 249 17.21 -3.33 -11.35
N ILE A 250 17.06 -2.76 -12.56
CA ILE A 250 17.63 -1.44 -12.89
C ILE A 250 16.99 -0.34 -12.04
N CYS A 251 15.66 -0.36 -11.87
CA CYS A 251 14.96 0.60 -11.01
C CYS A 251 15.39 0.46 -9.54
N LEU A 252 15.68 -0.76 -9.07
CA LEU A 252 16.12 -1.02 -7.70
C LEU A 252 17.52 -0.48 -7.48
N PHE A 253 18.42 -0.72 -8.44
CA PHE A 253 19.76 -0.14 -8.42
C PHE A 253 19.72 1.39 -8.40
N LEU A 254 18.82 2.00 -9.18
CA LEU A 254 18.62 3.46 -9.16
C LEU A 254 18.09 3.96 -7.81
N ALA A 255 17.16 3.24 -7.18
CA ALA A 255 16.66 3.58 -5.84
C ALA A 255 17.80 3.64 -4.81
N TRP A 256 18.67 2.63 -4.82
CA TRP A 256 19.86 2.59 -3.96
C TRP A 256 20.84 3.74 -4.24
N ILE A 257 21.05 4.09 -5.51
CA ILE A 257 21.88 5.25 -5.88
C ILE A 257 21.30 6.55 -5.31
N ILE A 258 19.99 6.76 -5.47
CA ILE A 258 19.32 7.97 -4.95
C ILE A 258 19.51 8.05 -3.43
N ILE A 259 19.24 6.96 -2.71
CA ILE A 259 19.39 6.90 -1.25
C ILE A 259 20.85 7.12 -0.84
N PHE A 260 21.79 6.51 -1.54
CA PHE A 260 23.22 6.72 -1.31
C PHE A 260 23.57 8.21 -1.38
N PHE A 261 23.14 8.91 -2.43
CA PHE A 261 23.39 10.35 -2.56
C PHE A 261 22.68 11.19 -1.50
N CYS A 262 21.46 10.81 -1.09
CA CYS A 262 20.76 11.48 0.00
C CYS A 262 21.52 11.38 1.33
N LEU A 263 22.19 10.24 1.58
CA LEU A 263 22.87 9.93 2.84
C LEU A 263 24.38 10.19 2.83
N MET A 264 25.02 10.38 1.66
CA MET A 264 26.49 10.40 1.51
C MET A 264 27.20 11.45 2.39
N LYS A 265 26.57 12.59 2.70
CA LYS A 265 27.14 13.62 3.61
C LYS A 265 26.46 13.65 4.98
N GLY A 266 25.82 12.54 5.37
CA GLY A 266 25.11 12.37 6.64
C GLY A 266 23.95 13.37 6.83
N VAL A 267 23.74 13.76 8.09
CA VAL A 267 22.62 14.61 8.52
C VAL A 267 22.57 15.98 7.83
N LYS A 268 23.71 16.53 7.41
CA LYS A 268 23.78 17.84 6.72
C LYS A 268 23.22 17.80 5.30
N SER A 269 23.33 16.66 4.60
CA SER A 269 22.71 16.47 3.28
C SER A 269 21.26 16.00 3.42
N SER A 270 21.03 15.00 4.27
CA SER A 270 19.70 14.46 4.51
C SER A 270 18.73 15.56 4.97
N GLY A 271 19.13 16.42 5.91
CA GLY A 271 18.29 17.54 6.37
C GLY A 271 17.86 18.50 5.27
N LYS A 272 18.69 18.73 4.24
CA LYS A 272 18.32 19.57 3.09
C LYS A 272 17.34 18.87 2.14
N VAL A 273 17.57 17.58 1.87
CA VAL A 273 16.69 16.78 1.02
C VAL A 273 15.29 16.65 1.65
N VAL A 274 15.24 16.53 2.98
CA VAL A 274 14.01 16.41 3.77
C VAL A 274 13.07 17.60 3.59
N TYR A 275 13.56 18.81 3.35
CA TYR A 275 12.68 19.95 3.06
C TYR A 275 11.76 19.67 1.87
N PHE A 276 12.28 19.02 0.83
CA PHE A 276 11.47 18.62 -0.31
C PHE A 276 10.67 17.35 0.00
N THR A 277 11.33 16.29 0.47
CA THR A 277 10.68 14.97 0.60
C THR A 277 9.61 14.92 1.69
N ALA A 278 9.69 15.75 2.73
CA ALA A 278 8.66 15.84 3.76
C ALA A 278 7.51 16.79 3.41
N THR A 279 7.74 17.83 2.60
CA THR A 279 6.69 18.82 2.25
C THR A 279 5.92 18.47 0.99
N PHE A 280 6.61 17.91 -0.01
CA PHE A 280 6.03 17.58 -1.31
C PHE A 280 4.81 16.63 -1.22
N PRO A 281 4.82 15.58 -0.37
CA PRO A 281 3.64 14.71 -0.21
C PRO A 281 2.39 15.49 0.22
N TYR A 282 2.52 16.50 1.08
CA TYR A 282 1.36 17.30 1.50
C TYR A 282 0.81 18.15 0.35
N LEU A 283 1.67 18.71 -0.50
CA LEU A 283 1.24 19.44 -1.70
C LEU A 283 0.45 18.53 -2.64
N ILE A 284 0.94 17.31 -2.87
CA ILE A 284 0.25 16.31 -3.70
C ILE A 284 -1.06 15.87 -3.05
N LEU A 285 -1.09 15.61 -1.75
CA LEU A 285 -2.32 15.24 -1.04
C LEU A 285 -3.37 16.34 -1.10
N ILE A 286 -2.98 17.61 -0.98
CA ILE A 286 -3.89 18.76 -1.12
C ILE A 286 -4.42 18.84 -2.57
N ALA A 287 -3.56 18.69 -3.57
CA ALA A 287 -3.98 18.70 -4.97
C ALA A 287 -4.95 17.54 -5.29
N LEU A 288 -4.66 16.33 -4.78
CA LEU A 288 -5.53 15.17 -4.91
C LEU A 288 -6.84 15.33 -4.13
N LEU A 289 -6.83 15.99 -2.97
CA LEU A 289 -8.03 16.31 -2.22
C LEU A 289 -8.93 17.26 -2.99
N ILE A 290 -8.38 18.36 -3.53
CA ILE A 290 -9.12 19.29 -4.37
C ILE A 290 -9.71 18.55 -5.57
N ARG A 291 -8.91 17.74 -6.26
CA ARG A 291 -9.38 16.96 -7.39
C ARG A 291 -10.50 15.98 -6.99
N GLY A 292 -10.33 15.28 -5.87
CA GLY A 292 -11.30 14.33 -5.34
C GLY A 292 -12.65 14.98 -5.01
N LEU A 293 -12.63 16.18 -4.42
CA LEU A 293 -13.84 16.95 -4.11
C LEU A 293 -14.54 17.52 -5.36
N THR A 294 -13.81 17.71 -6.47
CA THR A 294 -14.41 18.16 -7.74
C THR A 294 -15.04 17.04 -8.57
N LEU A 295 -14.87 15.78 -8.17
CA LEU A 295 -15.47 14.64 -8.88
C LEU A 295 -16.93 14.41 -8.45
N GLU A 296 -17.73 13.96 -9.40
CA GLU A 296 -19.12 13.58 -9.15
C GLU A 296 -19.18 12.35 -8.23
N GLY A 297 -20.10 12.35 -7.26
CA GLY A 297 -20.26 11.25 -6.31
C GLY A 297 -19.24 11.22 -5.17
N HIS A 298 -18.43 12.27 -4.98
CA HIS A 298 -17.50 12.39 -3.85
C HIS A 298 -18.24 12.29 -2.49
N GLU A 299 -19.48 12.78 -2.42
CA GLU A 299 -20.29 12.73 -1.20
C GLU A 299 -20.45 11.32 -0.64
N LYS A 300 -20.64 10.31 -1.50
CA LYS A 300 -20.84 8.92 -1.09
C LYS A 300 -19.59 8.34 -0.45
N GLY A 301 -18.41 8.67 -0.99
CA GLY A 301 -17.13 8.25 -0.43
C GLY A 301 -16.88 8.85 0.95
N VAL A 302 -17.18 10.14 1.11
CA VAL A 302 -17.01 10.86 2.39
C VAL A 302 -18.01 10.37 3.42
N GLU A 303 -19.29 10.27 3.07
CA GLU A 303 -20.34 9.77 3.95
C GLU A 303 -20.04 8.35 4.42
N PHE A 304 -19.63 7.49 3.50
CA PHE A 304 -19.30 6.11 3.82
C PHE A 304 -18.06 5.97 4.72
N TYR A 305 -17.07 6.86 4.56
CA TYR A 305 -15.90 6.90 5.45
C TYR A 305 -16.24 7.44 6.85
N MET A 306 -17.13 8.43 6.92
CA MET A 306 -17.47 9.13 8.16
C MET A 306 -18.61 8.46 8.94
N THR A 307 -19.38 7.56 8.32
CA THR A 307 -20.45 6.82 8.99
C THR A 307 -19.89 5.99 10.14
N ALA A 308 -20.35 6.28 11.36
CA ALA A 308 -19.87 5.64 12.57
C ALA A 308 -20.67 4.36 12.86
N ASP A 309 -20.01 3.22 12.76
CA ASP A 309 -20.57 1.92 13.17
C ASP A 309 -20.00 1.52 14.53
N TRP A 310 -20.77 1.82 15.58
CA TRP A 310 -20.38 1.59 16.98
C TRP A 310 -20.38 0.12 17.38
N ASP A 311 -21.12 -0.73 16.66
CA ASP A 311 -21.17 -2.15 17.00
C ASP A 311 -19.89 -2.87 16.60
N LYS A 312 -19.23 -2.42 15.52
CA LYS A 312 -17.89 -2.92 15.14
C LYS A 312 -16.80 -2.59 16.16
N LEU A 313 -16.93 -1.52 16.94
CA LEU A 313 -15.93 -1.18 17.97
C LEU A 313 -15.86 -2.19 19.12
N LYS A 314 -16.90 -3.03 19.29
CA LYS A 314 -16.92 -4.07 20.32
C LYS A 314 -16.06 -5.28 19.94
N ASP A 315 -15.67 -5.41 18.66
CA ASP A 315 -14.80 -6.48 18.20
C ASP A 315 -13.36 -6.26 18.74
N PRO A 316 -12.78 -7.22 19.49
CA PRO A 316 -11.41 -7.13 19.99
C PRO A 316 -10.37 -6.90 18.89
N LYS A 317 -10.67 -7.32 17.66
CA LYS A 317 -9.81 -7.10 16.50
C LYS A 317 -9.62 -5.62 16.20
N VAL A 318 -10.64 -4.79 16.41
CA VAL A 318 -10.55 -3.35 16.21
C VAL A 318 -9.59 -2.72 17.21
N THR A 319 -9.67 -3.11 18.48
CA THR A 319 -8.74 -2.64 19.51
C THR A 319 -7.29 -3.06 19.22
N HIS A 320 -7.09 -4.28 18.73
CA HIS A 320 -5.76 -4.75 18.30
C HIS A 320 -5.19 -3.92 17.14
N ASP A 321 -6.01 -3.66 16.11
CA ASP A 321 -5.61 -2.87 14.95
C ASP A 321 -5.29 -1.40 15.31
N ILE A 322 -5.98 -0.83 16.31
CA ILE A 322 -5.68 0.51 16.84
C ILE A 322 -4.30 0.54 17.50
N ASN A 323 -4.05 -0.42 18.39
CA ASN A 323 -2.78 -0.48 19.13
C ASN A 323 -1.58 -0.67 18.20
N LEU A 324 -1.71 -1.54 17.19
CA LEU A 324 -0.69 -1.75 16.16
C LEU A 324 -0.39 -0.51 15.31
N ARG A 325 -1.25 0.51 15.36
CA ARG A 325 -1.12 1.72 14.55
C ARG A 325 -0.57 2.91 15.32
N THR A 326 -0.79 2.95 16.63
CA THR A 326 -0.27 3.99 17.52
C THR A 326 1.18 3.74 17.94
N HIS A 327 1.66 2.51 17.78
CA HIS A 327 3.06 2.10 17.95
C HIS A 327 3.74 1.93 16.59
#